data_AF-A0A940CLM0-F1
#
_entry.id   AF-A0A940CLM0-F1
#
_cell.length_a   1.000
_cell.length_b   1.000
_cell.length_c   1.000
_cell.angle_alpha   90.00
_cell.angle_beta   90.00
_cell.angle_gamma   90.00
#
_symmetry.space_group_name_H-M   'P 1'
#
loop_
_entity.id
_entity.type
_entity.pdbx_description
1 polymer ?
#
loop_
_entity_poly.entity_id
_entity_poly.type
_entity_poly.pdbx_seq_one_letter_code
_entity_poly.pdbx_strand_id
1 'polypeptide(L)' 'IILMTTKAKRKYFDFKFNQNDTILFGRESAGVPQSVHKSVDYKLIIPIQKKIRSLNIVSSVAITLAEALKQNQCL' A
#
# COMPACT_ATOMS: atom_id res chain seq x y z
N ILE A 1 3.92 1.54 10.75
CA ILE A 1 3.50 2.28 9.52
C ILE A 1 3.88 1.44 8.31
N ILE A 2 2.95 1.26 7.38
CA ILE A 2 3.11 0.47 6.15
C ILE A 2 2.93 1.40 4.97
N LEU A 3 3.94 1.55 4.11
CA LEU A 3 3.87 2.41 2.94
C LEU A 3 3.44 1.64 1.69
N MET A 4 2.34 2.05 1.08
CA MET A 4 1.93 1.60 -0.24
C MET A 4 2.68 2.37 -1.33
N THR A 5 3.44 1.67 -2.18
CA THR A 5 4.23 2.29 -3.24
C THR A 5 4.55 1.36 -4.40
N THR A 6 4.62 1.92 -5.61
CA THR A 6 5.08 1.21 -6.83
C THR A 6 6.56 0.84 -6.82
N LYS A 7 7.34 1.38 -5.86
CA LYS A 7 8.78 1.08 -5.71
C LYS A 7 9.06 -0.14 -4.83
N ALA A 8 8.04 -0.75 -4.24
CA ALA A 8 8.19 -1.91 -3.36
C ALA A 8 8.26 -3.22 -4.17
N LYS A 9 8.84 -4.25 -3.55
CA LYS A 9 8.90 -5.62 -4.12
C LYS A 9 7.89 -6.57 -3.49
N ARG A 10 7.54 -6.36 -2.22
CA ARG A 10 6.61 -7.22 -1.45
C ARG A 10 5.17 -6.87 -1.80
N LYS A 11 4.37 -7.86 -2.20
CA LYS A 11 2.97 -7.64 -2.56
C LYS A 11 2.13 -7.44 -1.30
N TYR A 12 1.08 -6.63 -1.39
CA TYR A 12 0.25 -6.29 -0.23
C TYR A 12 -0.46 -7.51 0.38
N PHE A 13 -0.92 -8.45 -0.45
CA PHE A 13 -1.60 -9.66 0.01
C PHE A 13 -0.68 -10.73 0.60
N ASP A 14 0.65 -10.59 0.45
CA ASP A 14 1.65 -11.44 1.13
C ASP A 14 2.08 -10.83 2.49
N PHE A 15 1.48 -9.70 2.87
CA PHE A 15 1.72 -9.04 4.15
C PHE A 15 0.64 -9.46 5.16
N LYS A 16 1.05 -9.61 6.43
CA LYS A 16 0.15 -9.90 7.55
C LYS A 16 -0.24 -8.58 8.22
N PHE A 17 -1.43 -8.08 7.91
CA PHE A 17 -1.97 -6.87 8.54
C PHE A 17 -2.45 -7.17 9.96
N ASN A 18 -2.33 -6.17 10.83
CA ASN A 18 -2.86 -6.16 12.20
C ASN A 18 -3.80 -4.95 12.37
N GLN A 19 -4.74 -5.05 13.31
CA GLN A 19 -5.77 -4.01 13.54
C GLN A 19 -5.20 -2.60 13.82
N ASN A 20 -4.01 -2.51 14.40
CA ASN A 20 -3.38 -1.23 14.75
C ASN A 20 -2.40 -0.72 13.68
N ASP A 21 -2.36 -1.34 12.51
CA ASP A 21 -1.48 -0.92 11.43
C ASP A 21 -1.96 0.39 10.79
N THR A 22 -1.05 1.35 10.65
CA THR A 22 -1.28 2.55 9.82
C THR A 22 -0.80 2.31 8.40
N ILE A 23 -1.72 2.37 7.44
CA ILE A 23 -1.41 2.25 6.01
C ILE A 23 -1.27 3.67 5.41
N LEU A 24 -0.08 3.97 4.92
CA LEU A 24 0.30 5.26 4.36
C LEU A 24 0.26 5.22 2.82
N PHE A 25 -0.42 6.21 2.24
CA PHE A 25 -0.46 6.46 0.80
C PHE A 25 0.18 7.81 0.47
N GLY A 26 0.82 7.88 -0.70
CA GLY A 26 1.35 9.13 -1.22
C GLY A 26 0.30 10.00 -1.90
N ARG A 27 0.68 11.26 -2.16
CA ARG A 27 -0.13 12.15 -3.00
C ARG A 27 -0.22 11.57 -4.40
N GLU A 28 -1.38 11.69 -5.04
CA GLU A 28 -1.59 11.14 -6.39
C GLU A 28 -0.60 11.68 -7.42
N SER A 29 -0.32 12.99 -7.40
CA SER A 29 0.56 13.66 -8.36
C SER A 29 2.05 13.52 -8.05
N ALA A 30 2.42 13.31 -6.78
CA ALA A 30 3.81 13.47 -6.32
C ALA A 30 4.35 12.31 -5.49
N GLY A 31 3.50 11.32 -5.16
CA GLY A 31 3.85 10.19 -4.32
C GLY A 31 4.26 10.59 -2.91
N VAL A 32 5.22 9.83 -2.37
CA VAL A 32 5.78 10.00 -1.02
C VAL A 32 7.24 10.48 -1.12
N PRO A 33 7.66 11.47 -0.30
CA PRO A 33 9.05 11.93 -0.28
C PRO A 33 10.06 10.82 0.02
N GLN A 34 11.27 10.94 -0.53
CA GLN A 34 12.32 9.93 -0.34
C GLN A 34 12.74 9.77 1.14
N SER A 35 12.62 10.81 1.96
CA SER A 35 12.87 10.75 3.41
C SER A 35 11.93 9.75 4.09
N VAL A 36 10.64 9.80 3.77
CA VAL A 36 9.64 8.87 4.29
C VAL A 36 9.88 7.46 3.79
N HIS A 37 10.26 7.29 2.51
CA HIS A 37 10.66 5.97 1.98
C HIS A 37 11.83 5.32 2.75
N LYS A 38 12.70 6.13 3.34
CA LYS A 38 13.84 5.69 4.16
C LYS A 38 13.47 5.46 5.62
N SER A 39 12.41 6.07 6.12
CA SER A 39 12.00 6.00 7.55
C SER A 39 10.99 4.90 7.86
N VAL A 40 10.41 4.24 6.86
CA VAL A 40 9.41 3.19 7.06
C VAL A 40 10.01 1.79 6.87
N ASP A 41 9.68 0.89 7.78
CA ASP A 41 10.16 -0.49 7.77
C ASP A 41 9.45 -1.33 6.70
N TYR A 42 8.14 -1.10 6.52
CA TYR A 42 7.31 -1.88 5.62
C TYR A 42 6.91 -1.09 4.38
N LYS A 43 7.20 -1.66 3.21
CA LYS A 43 6.85 -1.13 1.89
C LYS A 43 6.18 -2.22 1.07
N LEU A 44 4.97 -1.97 0.59
CA LEU A 44 4.15 -2.93 -0.14
C LEU A 44 3.72 -2.38 -1.50
N ILE A 45 3.48 -3.27 -2.46
CA ILE A 45 3.01 -2.95 -3.81
C ILE A 45 1.68 -3.65 -4.12
N ILE A 46 0.78 -2.94 -4.81
CA ILE A 46 -0.33 -3.55 -5.55
C ILE A 46 0.23 -3.92 -6.93
N PRO A 47 0.33 -5.21 -7.28
CA PRO A 47 0.87 -5.61 -8.58
C PRO A 47 -0.08 -5.14 -9.69
N ILE A 48 0.46 -4.38 -10.64
CA ILE A 48 -0.24 -3.92 -11.84
C ILE A 48 0.58 -4.41 -13.06
N GLN A 49 -0.10 -4.74 -14.15
CA GLN A 49 0.57 -5.16 -15.38
C GLN A 49 1.42 -4.01 -15.95
N LYS A 50 2.65 -4.31 -16.42
CA LYS A 50 3.67 -3.32 -16.81
C LYS A 50 3.25 -2.23 -17.82
N LYS A 51 2.16 -2.44 -18.57
CA LYS A 51 1.67 -1.51 -19.61
C LYS A 51 0.54 -0.58 -19.12
N ILE A 52 0.12 -0.69 -17.87
CA ILE A 52 -1.00 0.09 -17.33
C ILE A 52 -0.45 1.19 -16.42
N ARG A 53 -1.10 2.36 -16.43
CA ARG A 53 -0.83 3.42 -15.45
C ARG A 53 -1.12 2.91 -14.04
N SER A 54 -0.53 3.58 -13.04
CA SER A 54 -0.87 3.30 -11.65
C SER A 54 -2.36 3.49 -11.42
N LEU A 55 -2.93 2.70 -10.50
CA LEU A 55 -4.29 2.90 -10.03
C LEU A 55 -4.42 4.29 -9.40
N ASN A 56 -5.61 4.89 -9.51
CA ASN A 56 -5.90 6.10 -8.75
C ASN A 56 -5.81 5.81 -7.24
N ILE A 57 -5.70 6.87 -6.44
CA ILE A 57 -5.49 6.74 -4.99
C ILE A 57 -6.67 6.04 -4.30
N VAL A 58 -7.91 6.34 -4.71
CA VAL A 58 -9.13 5.78 -4.10
C VAL A 58 -9.19 4.26 -4.28
N SER A 59 -8.97 3.77 -5.50
CA SER A 59 -8.92 2.34 -5.80
C SER A 59 -7.78 1.65 -5.06
N SER A 60 -6.62 2.28 -4.95
CA SER A 60 -5.46 1.74 -4.22
C SER A 60 -5.76 1.59 -2.72
N VAL A 61 -6.41 2.59 -2.12
CA VAL A 61 -6.85 2.56 -0.72
C VAL A 61 -7.89 1.45 -0.52
N ALA A 62 -8.93 1.42 -1.35
CA ALA A 62 -10.00 0.44 -1.23
C ALA A 62 -9.49 -1.01 -1.30
N ILE A 63 -8.64 -1.33 -2.29
CA ILE A 63 -8.05 -2.68 -2.46
C ILE A 63 -7.24 -3.09 -1.23
N THR A 64 -6.38 -2.19 -0.75
CA THR A 64 -5.48 -2.50 0.37
C THR A 64 -6.26 -2.63 1.68
N LEU A 65 -7.21 -1.73 1.92
CA LEU A 65 -8.04 -1.74 3.11
C LEU A 65 -8.95 -2.97 3.16
N ALA A 66 -9.57 -3.35 2.02
CA ALA A 66 -10.40 -4.55 1.95
C ALA A 66 -9.60 -5.81 2.34
N GLU A 67 -8.36 -5.94 1.86
CA GLU A 67 -7.50 -7.06 2.25
C GLU A 67 -7.13 -7.02 3.74
N ALA A 68 -6.78 -5.84 4.26
CA ALA A 68 -6.46 -5.69 5.68
C ALA A 68 -7.67 -6.04 6.57
N LEU A 69 -8.87 -5.60 6.22
CA LEU A 69 -10.11 -5.94 6.94
C LEU A 69 -10.42 -7.44 6.84
N LYS A 70 -10.22 -8.05 5.66
CA LYS A 70 -10.45 -9.48 5.44
C LYS A 70 -9.52 -10.32 6.31
N GLN A 71 -8.23 -9.98 6.38
CA GLN A 71 -7.27 -10.68 7.23
C GLN A 71 -7.58 -10.53 8.72
N ASN A 72 -8.13 -9.40 9.13
CA ASN A 72 -8.50 -9.12 10.52
C ASN A 72 -9.94 -9.56 10.89
N GLN A 73 -10.66 -10.23 9.99
CA GLN A 73 -12.05 -10.68 10.20
C GLN A 73 -13.01 -9.53 10.57
N CYS A 74 -12.77 -8.34 10.01
CA CYS A 74 -13.60 -7.14 10.22
C CYS A 74 -14.48 -6.82 9.00
N LEU A 75 -14.72 -7.81 8.15
CA LEU A 75 -15.48 -7.74 6.90
C LEU A 75 -16.67 -8.69 6.96
#